data_AF-A0A5E8B4A8-F1
#
_entry.id   AF-A0A5E8B4A8-F1
#
_cell.length_a   1.000
_cell.length_b   1.000
_cell.length_c   1.000
_cell.angle_alpha   90.00
_cell.angle_beta   90.00
_cell.angle_gamma   90.00
#
_symmetry.space_group_name_H-M   'P 1'
#
loop_
_entity.id
_entity.type
_entity.pdbx_description
1 polymer ?
#
loop_
_entity_poly.entity_id
_entity_poly.type
_entity_poly.pdbx_seq_one_letter_code
_entity_poly.pdbx_strand_id
1 'polypeptide(L)'
;MSFSMRLLPASRLLCYSSTGIRPPLSTTAHFCVTSTLLRHYSAKKKAITNADIANLVPLNGRVDYVDTRGTFHKNQPIVAVLNSLKGSGHNSGGGLNMLLAVSIVPRGEMQDPQVVCRIVPDKDKVREAARIKNKEEKRLAREEREEQQEQQQEQEQEQQEEEMELEEDETKESKKHGKREKKQSKEPHKAKDRSKNQSKVKTLSLNWTIGPKDLLNQKKATIQGWLEKGHPVHIFLGSARVRGPPKKLTELDLEKRELLRKTCKEMCEETGAIRQNAANVVKTDTQEVFVYFLPTRQESSETTQ
;
A
#
# COMPACT_ATOMS: atom_id res chain seq x y z
N MET A 1 -38.11 -43.29 2.68
CA MET A 1 -37.55 -42.43 1.62
C MET A 1 -36.35 -43.15 1.02
N SER A 2 -36.52 -43.67 -0.18
CA SER A 2 -35.61 -44.65 -0.79
C SER A 2 -34.64 -43.95 -1.75
N PHE A 3 -33.34 -44.00 -1.46
CA PHE A 3 -32.31 -43.45 -2.33
C PHE A 3 -31.95 -44.45 -3.43
N SER A 4 -32.31 -44.11 -4.67
CA SER A 4 -31.95 -44.84 -5.88
C SER A 4 -30.54 -44.40 -6.32
N MET A 5 -29.55 -45.27 -6.16
CA MET A 5 -28.22 -45.09 -6.75
C MET A 5 -28.23 -45.54 -8.21
N ARG A 6 -27.99 -44.61 -9.14
CA ARG A 6 -27.72 -44.93 -10.54
C ARG A 6 -26.23 -45.21 -10.73
N LEU A 7 -25.91 -46.48 -10.96
CA LEU A 7 -24.63 -46.94 -11.52
C LEU A 7 -24.51 -46.47 -12.98
N LEU A 8 -23.39 -45.82 -13.31
CA LEU A 8 -23.01 -45.56 -14.70
C LEU A 8 -22.29 -46.79 -15.28
N PRO A 9 -22.53 -47.14 -16.56
CA PRO A 9 -21.97 -48.34 -17.17
C PRO A 9 -20.48 -48.16 -17.50
N ALA A 10 -19.71 -49.21 -17.18
CA ALA A 10 -18.32 -49.41 -17.56
C ALA A 10 -18.17 -49.47 -19.08
N SER A 11 -17.48 -48.48 -19.64
CA SER A 11 -17.07 -48.47 -21.05
C SER A 11 -16.03 -49.56 -21.30
N ARG A 12 -16.41 -50.51 -22.15
CA ARG A 12 -15.61 -51.62 -22.67
C ARG A 12 -14.27 -51.14 -23.26
N LEU A 13 -13.17 -51.53 -22.64
CA LEU A 13 -11.86 -51.60 -23.30
C LEU A 13 -11.84 -52.89 -24.15
N LEU A 14 -11.97 -52.72 -25.46
CA LEU A 14 -11.71 -53.78 -26.42
C LEU A 14 -10.20 -54.02 -26.50
N CYS A 15 -9.76 -55.14 -25.93
CA CYS A 15 -8.45 -55.71 -26.18
C CYS A 15 -8.42 -56.26 -27.61
N TYR A 16 -7.65 -55.62 -28.51
CA TYR A 16 -7.25 -56.23 -29.77
C TYR A 16 -6.03 -57.10 -29.52
N SER A 17 -6.20 -58.40 -29.73
CA SER A 17 -5.14 -59.39 -29.83
C SER A 17 -4.71 -59.59 -31.29
N SER A 18 -3.49 -60.08 -31.45
CA SER A 18 -2.98 -60.81 -32.62
C SER A 18 -2.45 -60.02 -33.82
N THR A 19 -1.18 -59.60 -33.72
CA THR A 19 -0.14 -60.03 -34.67
C THR A 19 1.21 -60.11 -33.93
N GLY A 20 1.83 -61.29 -33.96
CA GLY A 20 3.03 -61.63 -33.22
C GLY A 20 4.32 -61.02 -33.77
N ILE A 21 4.59 -59.78 -33.38
CA ILE A 21 5.94 -59.20 -33.41
C ILE A 21 6.15 -58.62 -32.02
N ARG A 22 7.05 -59.21 -31.21
CA ARG A 22 7.46 -58.62 -29.93
C ARG A 22 8.19 -57.31 -30.23
N PRO A 23 7.65 -56.13 -29.91
CA PRO A 23 8.46 -54.92 -29.94
C PRO A 23 9.52 -55.02 -28.84
N PRO A 24 10.73 -54.46 -29.04
CA PRO A 24 11.76 -54.43 -28.02
C PRO A 24 11.22 -53.70 -26.78
N LEU A 25 11.22 -54.39 -25.64
CA LEU A 25 10.68 -53.97 -24.34
C LEU A 25 11.42 -52.78 -23.68
N SER A 26 12.13 -51.94 -24.45
CA SER A 26 13.06 -50.95 -23.87
C SER A 26 12.66 -49.48 -24.00
N THR A 27 11.67 -49.10 -24.81
CA THR A 27 11.38 -47.67 -25.07
C THR A 27 9.98 -47.22 -24.69
N THR A 28 9.02 -48.13 -24.58
CA THR A 28 7.62 -47.78 -24.27
C THR A 28 7.41 -47.34 -22.81
N ALA A 29 8.27 -47.80 -21.88
CA ALA A 29 8.19 -47.40 -20.48
C ALA A 29 8.55 -45.92 -20.24
N HIS A 30 9.48 -45.36 -21.02
CA HIS A 30 9.87 -43.94 -20.92
C HIS A 30 8.77 -42.97 -21.37
N PHE A 31 7.95 -43.39 -22.33
CA PHE A 31 6.86 -42.55 -22.87
C PHE A 31 5.69 -42.41 -21.90
N CYS A 32 5.44 -43.43 -21.07
CA CYS A 32 4.33 -43.41 -20.12
C CYS A 32 4.65 -42.51 -18.90
N VAL A 33 5.89 -42.53 -18.41
CA VAL A 33 6.33 -41.74 -17.23
C VAL A 33 6.35 -40.22 -17.51
N THR A 34 6.72 -39.83 -18.73
CA THR A 34 6.75 -38.41 -19.13
C THR A 34 5.35 -37.80 -19.22
N SER A 35 4.35 -38.56 -19.67
CA SER A 35 2.97 -38.09 -19.83
C SER A 35 2.24 -37.83 -18.49
N THR A 36 2.49 -38.65 -17.46
CA THR A 36 1.88 -38.53 -16.13
C THR A 36 2.48 -37.39 -15.31
N LEU A 37 3.81 -37.19 -15.38
CA LEU A 37 4.47 -36.05 -14.76
C LEU A 37 3.93 -34.74 -15.35
N LEU A 38 3.82 -34.64 -16.68
CA LEU A 38 3.28 -33.46 -17.37
C LEU A 38 1.88 -33.06 -16.90
N ARG A 39 0.95 -34.03 -16.79
CA ARG A 39 -0.42 -33.77 -16.30
C ARG A 39 -0.43 -33.30 -14.85
N HIS A 40 0.47 -33.84 -14.02
CA HIS A 40 0.63 -33.39 -12.64
C HIS A 40 1.15 -31.96 -12.52
N TYR A 41 2.05 -31.53 -13.41
CA TYR A 41 2.59 -30.17 -13.45
C TYR A 41 1.66 -29.15 -14.10
N SER A 42 0.80 -29.58 -15.04
CA SER A 42 -0.24 -28.70 -15.59
C SER A 42 -1.34 -28.40 -14.56
N ALA A 43 -1.71 -29.39 -13.73
CA ALA A 43 -2.77 -29.26 -12.72
C ALA A 43 -2.36 -28.48 -11.47
N LYS A 44 -1.08 -28.54 -11.07
CA LYS A 44 -0.52 -27.71 -9.99
C LYS A 44 0.23 -26.58 -10.67
N LYS A 45 -0.27 -25.34 -10.62
CA LYS A 45 0.38 -24.10 -11.12
C LYS A 45 1.72 -23.77 -10.41
N LYS A 46 2.57 -24.76 -10.17
CA LYS A 46 3.90 -24.61 -9.60
C LYS A 46 4.84 -24.29 -10.74
N ALA A 47 5.55 -23.18 -10.61
CA ALA A 47 6.65 -22.86 -11.49
C ALA A 47 7.67 -24.01 -11.42
N ILE A 48 7.96 -24.62 -12.57
CA ILE A 48 8.99 -25.64 -12.69
C ILE A 48 10.33 -24.91 -12.68
N THR A 49 11.29 -25.39 -11.89
CA THR A 49 12.61 -24.77 -11.80
C THR A 49 13.54 -25.27 -12.91
N ASN A 50 14.63 -24.55 -13.17
CA ASN A 50 15.62 -24.96 -14.17
C ASN A 50 16.23 -26.35 -13.87
N ALA A 51 16.32 -26.72 -12.58
CA ALA A 51 16.80 -28.05 -12.15
C ALA A 51 15.80 -29.16 -12.51
N ASP A 52 14.50 -28.90 -12.36
CA ASP A 52 13.45 -29.85 -12.72
C ASP A 52 13.42 -30.11 -14.23
N ILE A 53 13.68 -29.08 -15.05
CA ILE A 53 13.73 -29.23 -16.51
C ILE A 53 14.95 -30.05 -16.94
N ALA A 54 16.09 -29.87 -16.28
CA ALA A 54 17.28 -30.68 -16.52
C ALA A 54 17.08 -32.18 -16.19
N ASN A 55 16.13 -32.50 -15.29
CA ASN A 55 15.74 -33.88 -15.00
C ASN A 55 14.73 -34.44 -16.01
N LEU A 56 13.92 -33.58 -16.64
CA LEU A 56 12.89 -33.97 -17.61
C LEU A 56 13.44 -34.15 -19.03
N VAL A 57 14.44 -33.36 -19.42
CA VAL A 57 15.06 -33.41 -20.74
C VAL A 57 16.51 -33.87 -20.58
N PRO A 58 16.96 -34.90 -21.30
CA PRO A 58 18.35 -35.35 -21.22
C PRO A 58 19.30 -34.19 -21.56
N LEU A 59 20.51 -34.18 -20.98
CA LEU A 59 21.49 -33.10 -21.19
C LEU A 59 21.88 -32.89 -22.66
N ASN A 60 21.81 -33.95 -23.47
CA ASN A 60 22.06 -33.90 -24.92
C ASN A 60 20.79 -33.53 -25.73
N GLY A 61 19.68 -33.29 -25.05
CA GLY A 61 18.39 -32.94 -25.64
C GLY A 61 18.36 -31.52 -26.18
N ARG A 62 17.38 -31.29 -27.05
CA ARG A 62 17.09 -29.99 -27.63
C ARG A 62 15.69 -29.54 -27.24
N VAL A 63 15.53 -28.24 -27.09
CA VAL A 63 14.27 -27.62 -26.67
C VAL A 63 13.94 -26.46 -27.59
N ASP A 64 12.65 -26.23 -27.75
CA ASP A 64 12.13 -24.98 -28.28
C ASP A 64 11.84 -24.06 -27.11
N TYR A 65 12.12 -22.77 -27.23
CA TYR A 65 11.75 -21.84 -26.17
C TYR A 65 11.32 -20.48 -26.67
N VAL A 66 10.48 -19.81 -25.88
CA VAL A 66 10.10 -18.42 -26.04
C VAL A 66 10.89 -17.58 -25.03
N ASP A 67 11.68 -16.63 -25.52
CA ASP A 67 12.43 -15.70 -24.67
C ASP A 67 11.50 -14.72 -23.93
N THR A 68 12.04 -14.01 -22.94
CA THR A 68 11.41 -12.90 -22.22
C THR A 68 10.84 -11.82 -23.15
N ARG A 69 11.45 -11.64 -24.34
CA ARG A 69 11.00 -10.71 -25.39
C ARG A 69 9.85 -11.25 -26.24
N GLY A 70 9.44 -12.51 -26.04
CA GLY A 70 8.44 -13.18 -26.88
C GLY A 70 9.01 -13.78 -28.17
N THR A 71 10.32 -13.68 -28.41
CA THR A 71 10.97 -14.29 -29.58
C THR A 71 11.03 -15.81 -29.42
N PHE A 72 10.66 -16.53 -30.47
CA PHE A 72 10.67 -18.00 -30.49
C PHE A 72 11.97 -18.54 -31.07
N HIS A 73 12.63 -19.41 -30.31
CA HIS A 73 13.87 -20.08 -30.68
C HIS A 73 13.60 -21.58 -30.82
N LYS A 74 13.89 -22.13 -32.00
CA LYS A 74 13.67 -23.55 -32.30
C LYS A 74 14.95 -24.36 -32.12
N ASN A 75 14.77 -25.59 -31.62
CA ASN A 75 15.73 -26.69 -31.61
C ASN A 75 17.09 -26.34 -31.00
N GLN A 76 17.07 -25.61 -29.89
CA GLN A 76 18.26 -25.14 -29.20
C GLN A 76 18.74 -26.19 -28.18
N PRO A 77 20.05 -26.42 -28.04
CA PRO A 77 20.58 -27.36 -27.06
C PRO A 77 20.29 -26.87 -25.64
N ILE A 78 19.71 -27.73 -24.80
CA ILE A 78 19.25 -27.35 -23.46
C ILE A 78 20.38 -26.75 -22.60
N VAL A 79 21.59 -27.30 -22.71
CA VAL A 79 22.78 -26.82 -21.99
C VAL A 79 23.12 -25.38 -22.38
N ALA A 80 23.03 -25.03 -23.67
CA ALA A 80 23.30 -23.66 -24.12
C ALA A 80 22.24 -22.69 -23.59
N VAL A 81 20.97 -23.10 -23.60
CA VAL A 81 19.86 -22.29 -23.07
C VAL A 81 20.06 -22.06 -21.56
N LEU A 82 20.32 -23.12 -20.78
CA LEU A 82 20.58 -23.01 -19.35
C LEU A 82 21.83 -22.16 -19.03
N ASN A 83 22.88 -22.26 -19.84
CA ASN A 83 24.09 -21.45 -19.67
C ASN A 83 23.85 -19.98 -20.05
N SER A 84 23.05 -19.69 -21.07
CA SER A 84 22.68 -18.31 -21.42
C SER A 84 21.87 -17.64 -20.30
N LEU A 85 21.02 -18.41 -19.60
CA LEU A 85 20.26 -17.93 -18.45
C LEU A 85 21.14 -17.65 -17.23
N LYS A 86 22.27 -18.36 -17.09
CA LYS A 86 23.28 -18.07 -16.07
C LYS A 86 24.18 -16.89 -16.47
N GLY A 87 24.52 -16.77 -17.75
CA GLY A 87 25.51 -15.82 -18.27
C GLY A 87 24.97 -14.43 -18.60
N SER A 88 23.66 -14.24 -18.73
CA SER A 88 23.05 -12.95 -19.13
C SER A 88 23.12 -11.83 -18.06
N GLY A 89 24.11 -11.85 -17.18
CA GLY A 89 24.47 -10.70 -16.35
C GLY A 89 23.43 -10.29 -15.32
N HIS A 90 22.44 -11.12 -15.01
CA HIS A 90 21.61 -10.99 -13.81
C HIS A 90 22.28 -11.68 -12.60
N ASN A 91 23.61 -11.54 -12.49
CA ASN A 91 24.41 -12.00 -11.35
C ASN A 91 24.11 -11.21 -10.06
N SER A 92 23.22 -10.21 -10.12
CA SER A 92 22.64 -9.49 -8.99
C SER A 92 21.21 -9.99 -8.69
N GLY A 93 21.09 -11.27 -8.31
CA GLY A 93 19.90 -11.80 -7.62
C GLY A 93 18.60 -11.97 -8.43
N GLY A 94 18.52 -11.48 -9.67
CA GLY A 94 17.34 -11.61 -10.54
C GLY A 94 17.32 -12.91 -11.33
N GLY A 95 17.13 -14.06 -10.67
CA GLY A 95 17.08 -15.36 -11.35
C GLY A 95 15.94 -15.42 -12.38
N LEU A 96 16.24 -15.69 -13.65
CA LEU A 96 15.24 -16.06 -14.64
C LEU A 96 14.92 -17.55 -14.51
N ASN A 97 13.63 -17.90 -14.42
CA ASN A 97 13.18 -19.27 -14.37
C ASN A 97 12.52 -19.65 -15.70
N MET A 98 12.83 -20.83 -16.23
CA MET A 98 12.07 -21.38 -17.33
C MET A 98 10.76 -21.95 -16.80
N LEU A 99 9.64 -21.34 -17.19
CA LEU A 99 8.34 -21.97 -17.02
C LEU A 99 8.12 -22.95 -18.16
N LEU A 100 8.09 -24.22 -17.80
CA LEU A 100 7.82 -25.29 -18.74
C LEU A 100 6.33 -25.27 -19.12
N ALA A 101 6.04 -25.02 -20.40
CA ALA A 101 4.72 -25.17 -20.98
C ALA A 101 4.79 -26.31 -22.00
N VAL A 102 4.78 -27.55 -21.51
CA VAL A 102 4.93 -28.69 -22.41
C VAL A 102 3.66 -28.84 -23.24
N SER A 103 3.70 -28.32 -24.46
CA SER A 103 2.79 -28.72 -25.52
C SER A 103 3.41 -29.92 -26.22
N ILE A 104 3.06 -31.14 -25.80
CA ILE A 104 3.34 -32.32 -26.61
C ILE A 104 2.46 -32.19 -27.84
N VAL A 105 3.02 -31.72 -28.95
CA VAL A 105 2.34 -31.78 -30.24
C VAL A 105 2.57 -33.18 -30.78
N PRO A 106 1.55 -34.06 -30.83
CA PRO A 106 1.69 -35.33 -31.52
C PRO A 106 1.80 -35.02 -33.02
N ARG A 107 3.04 -34.89 -33.51
CA ARG A 107 3.30 -34.98 -34.96
C ARG A 107 3.40 -36.46 -35.29
N GLY A 108 2.80 -36.85 -36.42
CA GLY A 108 2.78 -38.22 -36.89
C GLY A 108 4.15 -38.89 -36.83
N GLU A 109 4.11 -40.19 -36.51
CA GLU A 109 5.15 -41.21 -36.51
C GLU A 109 6.63 -40.74 -36.56
N MET A 110 7.37 -41.04 -35.49
CA MET A 110 8.85 -40.98 -35.36
C MET A 110 9.53 -39.61 -35.18
N GLN A 111 8.87 -38.57 -34.66
CA GLN A 111 9.59 -37.37 -34.19
C GLN A 111 9.64 -37.29 -32.66
N ASP A 112 10.82 -37.00 -32.12
CA ASP A 112 11.07 -36.83 -30.70
C ASP A 112 10.09 -35.80 -30.10
N PRO A 113 9.58 -36.03 -28.87
CA PRO A 113 8.67 -35.09 -28.22
C PRO A 113 9.36 -33.73 -28.04
N GLN A 114 8.89 -32.74 -28.78
CA GLN A 114 9.45 -31.40 -28.73
C GLN A 114 8.95 -30.66 -27.49
N VAL A 115 9.86 -30.42 -26.55
CA VAL A 115 9.56 -29.66 -25.33
C VAL A 115 9.63 -28.17 -25.64
N VAL A 116 8.52 -27.47 -25.43
CA VAL A 116 8.44 -26.01 -25.55
C VAL A 116 8.50 -25.36 -24.17
N CYS A 117 9.45 -24.45 -23.99
CA CYS A 117 9.69 -23.73 -22.74
C CYS A 117 9.36 -22.25 -22.91
N ARG A 118 8.95 -21.57 -21.84
CA ARG A 118 8.84 -20.11 -21.82
C ARG A 118 9.71 -19.55 -20.70
N ILE A 119 10.63 -18.66 -21.03
CA ILE A 119 11.45 -18.00 -20.01
C ILE A 119 10.60 -16.91 -19.35
N VAL A 120 10.48 -16.97 -18.03
CA VAL A 120 9.70 -16.01 -17.24
C VAL A 120 10.55 -15.51 -16.07
N PRO A 121 10.54 -14.20 -15.78
CA PRO A 121 11.24 -13.68 -14.62
C PRO A 121 10.64 -14.26 -13.33
N ASP A 122 11.52 -14.62 -12.39
CA ASP A 122 11.09 -15.08 -11.08
C ASP A 122 10.44 -13.92 -10.31
N LYS A 123 9.11 -13.94 -10.24
CA LYS A 123 8.32 -12.85 -9.63
C LYS A 123 8.69 -12.63 -8.16
N ASP A 124 9.08 -13.68 -7.45
CA ASP A 124 9.41 -13.60 -6.03
C ASP A 124 10.76 -12.89 -5.84
N LYS A 125 11.74 -13.19 -6.68
CA LYS A 125 13.04 -12.50 -6.67
C LYS A 125 12.95 -11.07 -7.15
N VAL A 126 12.13 -10.79 -8.17
CA VAL A 126 11.86 -9.41 -8.62
C VAL A 126 11.24 -8.58 -7.48
N ARG A 127 10.33 -9.18 -6.70
CA ARG A 127 9.72 -8.52 -5.55
C ARG A 127 10.70 -8.29 -4.41
N GLU A 128 11.59 -9.25 -4.14
CA GLU A 128 12.62 -9.12 -3.12
C GLU A 128 13.66 -8.06 -3.48
N ALA A 129 14.14 -8.04 -4.72
CA ALA A 129 15.03 -7.00 -5.22
C ALA A 129 14.40 -5.60 -5.13
N ALA A 130 13.12 -5.47 -5.48
CA ALA A 130 12.39 -4.21 -5.31
C ALA A 130 12.27 -3.78 -3.84
N ARG A 131 12.12 -4.74 -2.92
CA ARG A 131 12.08 -4.48 -1.47
C ARG A 131 13.44 -4.02 -0.94
N ILE A 132 14.53 -4.62 -1.41
CA ILE A 132 15.89 -4.21 -1.03
C ILE A 132 16.15 -2.80 -1.53
N LYS A 133 15.87 -2.53 -2.82
CA LYS A 133 16.03 -1.19 -3.41
C LYS A 133 15.25 -0.12 -2.65
N ASN A 134 13.98 -0.38 -2.32
CA ASN A 134 13.15 0.56 -1.57
C ASN A 134 13.65 0.76 -0.11
N LYS A 135 14.20 -0.30 0.51
CA LYS A 135 14.82 -0.20 1.84
C LYS A 135 16.08 0.69 1.81
N GLU A 136 16.89 0.57 0.77
CA GLU A 136 18.12 1.35 0.59
C GLU A 136 17.81 2.82 0.28
N GLU A 137 16.86 3.08 -0.64
CA GLU A 137 16.36 4.42 -0.94
C GLU A 137 15.81 5.12 0.31
N LYS A 138 15.09 4.38 1.16
CA LYS A 138 14.60 4.92 2.44
C LYS A 138 15.71 5.21 3.45
N ARG A 139 16.85 4.49 3.41
CA ARG A 139 18.01 4.79 4.26
C ARG A 139 18.69 6.07 3.80
N LEU A 140 18.95 6.20 2.50
CA LEU A 140 19.57 7.40 1.91
C LEU A 140 18.70 8.65 2.17
N ALA A 141 17.39 8.55 1.98
CA ALA A 141 16.47 9.67 2.27
C ALA A 141 16.37 10.03 3.76
N ARG A 142 16.82 9.16 4.66
CA ARG A 142 16.90 9.47 6.09
C ARG A 142 18.22 10.16 6.42
N GLU A 143 19.31 9.67 5.88
CA GLU A 143 20.65 10.26 6.01
C GLU A 143 20.66 11.70 5.46
N GLU A 144 20.09 11.94 4.28
CA GLU A 144 19.96 13.28 3.69
C GLU A 144 19.12 14.24 4.56
N ARG A 145 18.13 13.72 5.31
CA ARG A 145 17.35 14.55 6.24
C ARG A 145 18.08 14.85 7.54
N GLU A 146 18.90 13.91 8.01
CA GLU A 146 19.74 14.10 9.18
C GLU A 146 20.81 15.17 8.85
N GLU A 147 21.45 15.11 7.68
CA GLU A 147 22.37 16.15 7.19
C GLU A 147 21.69 17.53 7.03
N GLN A 148 20.47 17.57 6.48
CA GLN A 148 19.71 18.84 6.38
C GLN A 148 19.33 19.42 7.74
N GLN A 149 19.08 18.57 8.75
CA GLN A 149 18.79 19.03 10.11
C GLN A 149 20.04 19.56 10.79
N GLU A 150 21.20 18.91 10.63
CA GLU A 150 22.47 19.40 11.16
C GLU A 150 22.84 20.77 10.56
N GLN A 151 22.69 20.95 9.24
CA GLN A 151 22.93 22.25 8.59
C GLN A 151 21.96 23.35 9.07
N GLN A 152 20.68 23.03 9.31
CA GLN A 152 19.75 24.01 9.89
C GLN A 152 20.13 24.38 11.32
N GLN A 153 20.60 23.42 12.10
CA GLN A 153 20.96 23.64 13.50
C GLN A 153 22.25 24.48 13.62
N GLU A 154 23.23 24.28 12.73
CA GLU A 154 24.40 25.14 12.62
C GLU A 154 24.02 26.59 12.25
N GLN A 155 23.11 26.78 11.28
CA GLN A 155 22.62 28.12 10.91
C GLN A 155 21.85 28.81 12.04
N GLU A 156 21.06 28.07 12.82
CA GLU A 156 20.37 28.63 13.98
C GLU A 156 21.35 29.01 15.10
N GLN A 157 22.43 28.24 15.31
CA GLN A 157 23.48 28.60 16.26
C GLN A 157 24.23 29.87 15.84
N GLU A 158 24.60 29.97 14.56
CA GLU A 158 25.30 31.14 14.02
C GLU A 158 24.45 32.42 14.16
N GLN A 159 23.13 32.32 13.91
CA GLN A 159 22.19 33.44 14.14
C GLN A 159 22.05 33.81 15.62
N GLN A 160 22.05 32.84 16.54
CA GLN A 160 22.00 33.12 17.97
C GLN A 160 23.29 33.77 18.49
N GLU A 161 24.46 33.38 17.97
CA GLU A 161 25.73 34.02 18.29
C GLU A 161 25.76 35.47 17.79
N GLU A 162 25.29 35.73 16.56
CA GLU A 162 25.20 37.08 15.99
C GLU A 162 24.19 37.97 16.76
N GLU A 163 23.04 37.42 17.18
CA GLU A 163 22.05 38.14 18.00
C GLU A 163 22.61 38.50 19.40
N MET A 164 23.41 37.60 20.00
CA MET A 164 24.05 37.83 21.30
C MET A 164 25.16 38.90 21.23
N GLU A 165 25.92 38.95 20.12
CA GLU A 165 26.95 39.96 19.89
C GLU A 165 26.33 41.37 19.71
N LEU A 166 25.18 41.48 19.04
CA LEU A 166 24.43 42.73 18.90
C LEU A 166 23.83 43.22 20.23
N GLU A 167 23.38 42.31 21.11
CA GLU A 167 22.83 42.67 22.43
C GLU A 167 23.93 43.19 23.40
N GLU A 168 25.17 42.69 23.28
CA GLU A 168 26.34 43.19 24.04
C GLU A 168 26.79 44.59 23.62
N ASP A 169 26.55 44.98 22.37
CA ASP A 169 26.84 46.34 21.88
C ASP A 169 25.71 47.33 22.23
N GLU A 170 24.43 46.93 22.19
CA GLU A 170 23.32 47.79 22.63
C GLU A 170 23.33 48.07 24.16
N THR A 171 23.84 47.13 24.97
CA THR A 171 23.97 47.32 26.43
C THR A 171 25.08 48.31 26.84
N LYS A 172 25.98 48.69 25.92
CA LYS A 172 26.98 49.75 26.16
C LYS A 172 26.49 51.14 25.74
N GLU A 173 25.56 51.26 24.79
CA GLU A 173 24.98 52.57 24.38
C GLU A 173 23.77 53.01 25.23
N SER A 174 23.05 52.08 25.85
CA SER A 174 21.79 52.38 26.58
C SER A 174 21.94 53.00 27.98
N LYS A 175 23.16 53.36 28.43
CA LYS A 175 23.39 54.14 29.66
C LYS A 175 23.47 55.66 29.47
N LYS A 176 23.22 56.21 28.27
CA LYS A 176 23.32 57.67 28.01
C LYS A 176 22.10 58.41 27.45
N HIS A 177 20.98 57.75 27.17
CA HIS A 177 19.72 58.42 26.83
C HIS A 177 18.58 57.66 27.54
N GLY A 178 17.73 58.24 28.38
CA GLY A 178 17.28 59.61 28.46
C GLY A 178 15.76 59.63 28.31
N LYS A 179 15.05 59.62 29.45
CA LYS A 179 13.61 59.89 29.63
C LYS A 179 13.02 60.84 28.58
N ARG A 180 12.11 60.33 27.75
CA ARG A 180 11.01 61.01 27.00
C ARG A 180 10.53 59.94 26.00
N GLU A 181 9.29 59.46 25.96
CA GLU A 181 8.04 60.19 25.85
C GLU A 181 6.84 59.28 26.15
N LYS A 182 5.73 59.98 26.37
CA LYS A 182 4.44 59.53 26.88
C LYS A 182 3.46 59.63 25.70
N LYS A 183 2.64 58.59 25.49
CA LYS A 183 1.32 58.60 24.81
C LYS A 183 1.27 59.03 23.33
N GLN A 184 0.74 58.13 22.50
CA GLN A 184 -0.23 58.28 21.38
C GLN A 184 0.01 57.07 20.45
N SER A 185 -0.94 56.28 19.96
CA SER A 185 -2.31 56.42 19.49
C SER A 185 -2.91 54.98 19.47
N LYS A 186 -4.15 54.68 19.88
CA LYS A 186 -5.45 54.94 19.25
C LYS A 186 -5.49 54.70 17.73
N GLU A 187 -5.71 53.45 17.33
CA GLU A 187 -6.57 53.12 16.18
C GLU A 187 -7.43 51.88 16.49
N PRO A 188 -8.71 52.03 16.87
CA PRO A 188 -9.67 50.95 16.68
C PRO A 188 -10.07 50.93 15.20
N HIS A 189 -9.53 49.99 14.43
CA HIS A 189 -10.00 49.75 13.07
C HIS A 189 -11.51 49.51 13.09
N LYS A 190 -12.20 50.42 12.42
CA LYS A 190 -13.61 50.41 12.01
C LYS A 190 -14.27 49.04 12.18
N ALA A 191 -15.13 48.93 13.19
CA ALA A 191 -16.19 47.94 13.25
C ALA A 191 -17.07 48.09 12.00
N LYS A 192 -16.74 47.34 10.95
CA LYS A 192 -17.70 47.06 9.89
C LYS A 192 -18.77 46.19 10.53
N ASP A 193 -19.97 46.76 10.67
CA ASP A 193 -21.20 46.04 10.93
C ASP A 193 -21.24 44.80 10.01
N ARG A 194 -20.90 43.64 10.59
CA ARG A 194 -21.05 42.34 9.95
C ARG A 194 -22.53 41.99 10.01
N SER A 195 -23.29 42.65 9.15
CA SER A 195 -24.67 42.31 8.85
C SER A 195 -24.77 40.81 8.50
N LYS A 196 -25.55 40.08 9.30
CA LYS A 196 -26.12 38.75 9.04
C LYS A 196 -25.27 37.80 8.19
N ASN A 197 -24.05 37.49 8.63
CA ASN A 197 -23.39 36.28 8.15
C ASN A 197 -24.06 35.08 8.82
N GLN A 198 -25.04 34.49 8.13
CA GLN A 198 -25.59 33.19 8.51
C GLN A 198 -24.44 32.20 8.70
N SER A 199 -24.40 31.55 9.85
CA SER A 199 -23.36 30.58 10.21
C SER A 199 -23.44 29.39 9.26
N LYS A 200 -22.59 29.40 8.22
CA LYS A 200 -22.46 28.26 7.31
C LYS A 200 -21.86 27.07 8.07
N VAL A 201 -22.46 25.90 7.89
CA VAL A 201 -21.94 24.63 8.41
C VAL A 201 -20.56 24.37 7.81
N LYS A 202 -19.58 24.06 8.67
CA LYS A 202 -18.21 23.71 8.27
C LYS A 202 -18.02 22.22 8.42
N THR A 203 -17.30 21.62 7.47
CA THR A 203 -17.06 20.18 7.44
C THR A 203 -15.58 19.90 7.62
N LEU A 204 -15.24 19.04 8.57
CA LEU A 204 -13.91 18.52 8.81
C LEU A 204 -13.89 17.02 8.52
N SER A 205 -13.06 16.59 7.58
CA SER A 205 -12.79 15.16 7.36
C SER A 205 -11.51 14.74 8.08
N LEU A 206 -11.62 13.76 8.95
CA LEU A 206 -10.53 13.15 9.70
C LEU A 206 -10.36 11.70 9.26
N ASN A 207 -9.13 11.30 8.97
CA ASN A 207 -8.83 9.92 8.59
C ASN A 207 -8.60 9.06 9.85
N TRP A 208 -8.91 7.76 9.79
CA TRP A 208 -8.67 6.81 10.89
C TRP A 208 -7.19 6.67 11.25
N THR A 209 -6.29 7.01 10.32
CA THR A 209 -4.84 6.94 10.49
C THR A 209 -4.23 8.30 10.84
N ILE A 210 -5.01 9.27 11.30
CA ILE A 210 -4.49 10.57 11.71
C ILE A 210 -3.54 10.42 12.91
N GLY A 211 -2.40 11.10 12.87
CA GLY A 211 -1.45 11.11 13.98
C GLY A 211 -1.91 12.00 15.13
N PRO A 212 -1.51 11.72 16.39
CA PRO A 212 -1.94 12.49 17.56
C PRO A 212 -1.50 13.97 17.48
N LYS A 213 -0.30 14.24 16.95
CA LYS A 213 0.22 15.61 16.78
C LYS A 213 -0.64 16.44 15.82
N ASP A 214 -1.06 15.86 14.70
CA ASP A 214 -1.91 16.54 13.71
C ASP A 214 -3.31 16.82 14.29
N LEU A 215 -3.86 15.83 15.00
CA LEU A 215 -5.16 15.95 15.66
C LEU A 215 -5.16 17.07 16.71
N LEU A 216 -4.18 17.06 17.62
CA LEU A 216 -4.15 17.96 18.77
C LEU A 216 -3.69 19.38 18.43
N ASN A 217 -2.83 19.56 17.42
CA ASN A 217 -2.31 20.89 17.08
C ASN A 217 -3.12 21.54 15.96
N GLN A 218 -3.25 20.88 14.81
CA GLN A 218 -3.86 21.51 13.63
C GLN A 218 -5.38 21.40 13.63
N LYS A 219 -5.91 20.18 13.85
CA LYS A 219 -7.35 19.94 13.77
C LYS A 219 -8.09 20.55 14.96
N LYS A 220 -7.54 20.44 16.18
CA LYS A 220 -8.08 21.13 17.36
C LYS A 220 -8.19 22.64 17.10
N ALA A 221 -7.09 23.32 16.75
CA ALA A 221 -7.11 24.77 16.49
C ALA A 221 -8.12 25.16 15.39
N THR A 222 -8.25 24.34 14.35
CA THR A 222 -9.25 24.55 13.28
C THR A 222 -10.69 24.44 13.80
N ILE A 223 -10.98 23.41 14.60
CA ILE A 223 -12.31 23.21 15.20
C ILE A 223 -12.64 24.37 16.14
N GLN A 224 -11.71 24.73 17.02
CA GLN A 224 -11.87 25.84 17.96
C GLN A 224 -12.16 27.14 17.22
N GLY A 225 -11.35 27.49 16.23
CA GLY A 225 -11.53 28.72 15.45
C GLY A 225 -12.81 28.75 14.61
N TRP A 226 -13.42 27.60 14.27
CA TRP A 226 -14.75 27.56 13.63
C TRP A 226 -15.87 27.71 14.63
N LEU A 227 -15.76 27.03 15.77
CA LEU A 227 -16.73 27.10 16.86
C LEU A 227 -16.80 28.51 17.44
N GLU A 228 -15.66 29.15 17.72
CA GLU A 228 -15.58 30.54 18.23
C GLU A 228 -16.24 31.55 17.28
N LYS A 229 -16.23 31.28 15.98
CA LYS A 229 -16.91 32.11 14.96
C LYS A 229 -18.42 31.83 14.89
N GLY A 230 -18.94 30.93 15.71
CA GLY A 230 -20.35 30.51 15.73
C GLY A 230 -20.72 29.59 14.57
N HIS A 231 -19.76 28.95 13.90
CA HIS A 231 -20.06 28.00 12.84
C HIS A 231 -20.31 26.60 13.41
N PRO A 232 -21.42 25.92 13.05
CA PRO A 232 -21.59 24.51 13.38
C PRO A 232 -20.57 23.67 12.60
N VAL A 233 -19.99 22.67 13.27
CA VAL A 233 -18.92 21.83 12.73
C VAL A 233 -19.40 20.39 12.57
N HIS A 234 -19.29 19.86 11.36
CA HIS A 234 -19.52 18.46 11.03
C HIS A 234 -18.18 17.74 10.92
N ILE A 235 -17.92 16.80 11.83
CA ILE A 235 -16.70 15.99 11.84
C ILE A 235 -17.02 14.63 11.23
N PHE A 236 -16.38 14.31 10.11
CA PHE A 236 -16.43 13.02 9.46
C PHE A 236 -15.19 12.23 9.87
N LEU A 237 -15.40 11.12 10.58
CA LEU A 237 -14.34 10.15 10.86
C LEU A 237 -14.38 9.05 9.82
N GLY A 238 -13.32 8.94 9.04
CA GLY A 238 -13.09 7.91 8.05
C GLY A 238 -12.65 8.45 6.69
N SER A 239 -12.18 7.55 5.84
CA SER A 239 -11.78 7.90 4.49
C SER A 239 -13.01 7.97 3.58
N ALA A 240 -13.18 9.11 2.92
CA ALA A 240 -14.16 9.30 1.84
C ALA A 240 -13.86 8.41 0.61
N ARG A 241 -12.67 7.83 0.52
CA ARG A 241 -12.14 7.19 -0.71
C ARG A 241 -11.45 5.86 -0.43
N VAL A 242 -12.00 4.99 0.41
CA VAL A 242 -11.52 3.59 0.41
C VAL A 242 -12.00 2.93 -0.88
N ARG A 243 -11.22 3.06 -1.96
CA ARG A 243 -11.40 2.28 -3.18
C ARG A 243 -10.90 0.87 -2.90
N GLY A 244 -11.78 -0.01 -2.45
CA GLY A 244 -11.48 -1.43 -2.26
C GLY A 244 -12.51 -2.13 -1.39
N PRO A 245 -12.53 -3.48 -1.41
CA PRO A 245 -13.37 -4.25 -0.51
C PRO A 245 -13.03 -3.91 0.95
N PRO A 246 -14.04 -3.88 1.86
CA PRO A 246 -13.82 -3.53 3.26
C PRO A 246 -12.83 -4.52 3.87
N LYS A 247 -11.68 -4.01 4.30
CA LYS A 247 -10.70 -4.82 5.03
C LYS A 247 -11.32 -5.20 6.38
N LYS A 248 -11.30 -6.50 6.73
CA LYS A 248 -11.70 -6.95 8.07
C LYS A 248 -10.85 -6.19 9.09
N LEU A 249 -11.52 -5.41 9.95
CA LEU A 249 -10.87 -4.62 10.97
C LEU A 249 -10.39 -5.53 12.08
N THR A 250 -9.18 -5.30 12.56
CA THR A 250 -8.67 -5.99 13.75
C THR A 250 -9.25 -5.35 15.00
N GLU A 251 -9.26 -6.07 16.13
CA GLU A 251 -9.73 -5.53 17.42
C GLU A 251 -8.96 -4.26 17.82
N LEU A 252 -7.63 -4.26 17.61
CA LEU A 252 -6.78 -3.08 17.81
C LEU A 252 -7.18 -1.87 16.95
N ASP A 253 -7.69 -2.11 15.73
CA ASP A 253 -8.19 -1.02 14.90
C ASP A 253 -9.49 -0.45 15.47
N LEU A 254 -10.36 -1.29 16.04
CA LEU A 254 -11.60 -0.84 16.68
C LEU A 254 -11.31 0.01 17.93
N GLU A 255 -10.37 -0.43 18.77
CA GLU A 255 -9.92 0.33 19.95
C GLU A 255 -9.35 1.71 19.56
N LYS A 256 -8.50 1.76 18.53
CA LYS A 256 -7.96 3.03 18.03
C LYS A 256 -9.04 3.97 17.51
N ARG A 257 -10.04 3.43 16.81
CA ARG A 257 -11.19 4.22 16.32
C ARG A 257 -12.00 4.76 17.48
N GLU A 258 -12.22 3.96 18.51
CA GLU A 258 -12.95 4.38 19.71
C GLU A 258 -12.20 5.45 20.51
N LEU A 259 -10.89 5.29 20.66
CA LEU A 259 -10.03 6.31 21.27
C LEU A 259 -10.12 7.63 20.50
N LEU A 260 -10.00 7.58 19.16
CA LEU A 260 -10.09 8.78 18.31
C LEU A 260 -11.46 9.47 18.43
N ARG A 261 -12.56 8.70 18.48
CA ARG A 261 -13.91 9.23 18.74
C ARG A 261 -13.95 9.97 20.08
N LYS A 262 -13.42 9.35 21.13
CA LYS A 262 -13.42 9.90 22.49
C LYS A 262 -12.63 11.21 22.54
N THR A 263 -11.43 11.23 21.97
CA THR A 263 -10.59 12.44 21.91
C THR A 263 -11.27 13.56 21.10
N CYS A 264 -11.89 13.25 19.96
CA CYS A 264 -12.62 14.27 19.17
C CYS A 264 -13.79 14.87 19.97
N LYS A 265 -14.50 14.02 20.73
CA LYS A 265 -15.59 14.46 21.60
C LYS A 265 -15.07 15.37 22.71
N GLU A 266 -14.03 14.94 23.43
CA GLU A 266 -13.41 15.71 24.52
C GLU A 266 -12.94 17.08 24.03
N MET A 267 -12.26 17.17 22.88
CA MET A 267 -11.82 18.46 22.31
C MET A 267 -12.97 19.43 22.01
N CYS A 268 -14.12 18.92 21.56
CA CYS A 268 -15.30 19.74 21.30
C CYS A 268 -15.99 20.16 22.60
N GLU A 269 -16.06 19.27 23.60
CA GLU A 269 -16.64 19.56 24.90
C GLU A 269 -15.78 20.55 25.70
N GLU A 270 -14.45 20.46 25.62
CA GLU A 270 -13.50 21.43 26.19
C GLU A 270 -13.72 22.86 25.66
N THR A 271 -14.21 23.00 24.43
CA THR A 271 -14.57 24.31 23.86
C THR A 271 -15.97 24.78 24.24
N GLY A 272 -16.73 23.97 24.98
CA GLY A 272 -18.12 24.24 25.33
C GLY A 272 -19.10 23.90 24.20
N ALA A 273 -18.68 23.14 23.18
CA ALA A 273 -19.59 22.70 22.14
C ALA A 273 -20.45 21.53 22.60
N ILE A 274 -21.74 21.62 22.31
CA ILE A 274 -22.70 20.58 22.60
C ILE A 274 -22.87 19.72 21.36
N ARG A 275 -22.84 18.40 21.56
CA ARG A 275 -23.11 17.45 20.49
C ARG A 275 -24.59 17.53 20.11
N GLN A 276 -24.88 17.82 18.85
CA GLN A 276 -26.22 17.62 18.34
C GLN A 276 -26.42 16.12 18.17
N ASN A 277 -27.30 15.53 18.99
CA ASN A 277 -27.77 14.17 18.76
C ASN A 277 -28.65 14.19 17.50
N ALA A 278 -28.02 14.14 16.33
CA ALA A 278 -28.75 13.92 15.10
C ALA A 278 -29.36 12.50 15.19
N ALA A 279 -30.68 12.41 15.32
CA ALA A 279 -31.40 11.14 15.25
C ALA A 279 -31.13 10.38 13.92
N ASN A 280 -30.55 11.08 12.93
CA ASN A 280 -30.18 10.58 11.61
C ASN A 280 -28.66 10.43 11.40
N VAL A 281 -27.87 10.08 12.44
CA VAL A 281 -26.46 9.71 12.20
C VAL A 281 -26.44 8.44 11.36
N VAL A 282 -26.20 8.61 10.06
CA VAL A 282 -25.95 7.52 9.11
C VAL A 282 -24.62 6.89 9.52
N LYS A 283 -24.69 5.85 10.37
CA LYS A 283 -23.56 4.97 10.65
C LYS A 283 -23.39 4.09 9.43
N THR A 284 -22.36 4.36 8.64
CA THR A 284 -21.86 3.36 7.70
C THR A 284 -20.69 2.65 8.36
N ASP A 285 -20.45 1.38 8.01
CA ASP A 285 -19.32 0.59 8.57
C ASP A 285 -17.95 1.28 8.38
N THR A 286 -17.89 2.24 7.44
CA THR A 286 -16.67 2.93 7.05
C THR A 286 -16.55 4.37 7.54
N GLN A 287 -17.68 5.02 7.86
CA GLN A 287 -17.72 6.44 8.19
C GLN A 287 -18.72 6.75 9.29
N GLU A 288 -18.28 7.62 10.19
CA GLU A 288 -19.10 8.18 11.26
C GLU A 288 -19.11 9.69 11.17
N VAL A 289 -20.28 10.28 11.42
CA VAL A 289 -20.49 11.73 11.34
C VAL A 289 -20.93 12.24 12.70
N PHE A 290 -20.23 13.24 13.20
CA PHE A 290 -20.54 13.94 14.44
C PHE A 290 -20.83 15.41 14.13
N VAL A 291 -21.83 15.98 14.78
CA VAL A 291 -22.23 17.38 14.61
C VAL A 291 -22.11 18.08 15.95
N TYR A 292 -21.34 19.16 15.97
CA TYR A 292 -21.08 19.98 17.16
C TYR A 292 -21.40 21.44 16.87
N PHE A 293 -21.93 22.13 17.88
CA PHE A 293 -22.20 23.56 17.82
C PHE A 293 -21.99 24.17 19.21
N LEU A 294 -21.52 25.42 19.27
CA LEU A 294 -21.55 26.16 20.52
C LEU A 294 -23.00 26.58 20.81
N PRO A 295 -23.52 26.38 22.02
CA PRO A 295 -24.78 26.99 22.41
C PRO A 295 -24.58 28.51 22.29
N THR A 296 -25.42 29.14 21.48
CA THR A 296 -25.47 30.60 21.45
C THR A 296 -25.77 31.01 22.89
N ARG A 297 -24.92 31.85 23.50
CA ARG A 297 -25.26 32.48 24.79
C ARG A 297 -26.65 33.05 24.60
N GLN A 298 -27.66 32.41 25.19
CA GLN A 298 -28.93 33.06 25.37
C GLN A 298 -28.56 34.21 26.28
N GLU A 299 -28.44 35.40 25.70
CA GLU A 299 -28.47 36.64 26.48
C GLU A 299 -29.79 36.54 27.23
N SER A 300 -29.69 36.16 28.49
CA SER A 300 -30.79 36.22 29.43
C SER A 300 -31.20 37.67 29.41
N SER A 301 -32.26 37.96 28.66
CA SER A 301 -32.99 39.21 28.76
C SER A 301 -33.62 39.23 30.14
N GLU A 302 -32.79 39.49 31.16
CA GLU A 302 -33.23 39.89 32.47
C GLU A 302 -33.99 41.18 32.25
N THR A 303 -35.31 41.01 32.18
CA THR A 303 -36.26 42.09 32.10
C THR A 303 -36.19 42.77 33.45
N THR A 304 -35.45 43.87 33.53
CA THR A 304 -35.44 44.74 34.71
C THR A 304 -36.87 45.25 34.86
N GLN A 305 -37.60 44.71 35.85
CA GLN A 305 -38.85 45.28 36.35
C GLN A 305 -38.55 46.26 37.47
#